data_AF-A0A2R6NM39-F1
#
_entry.id   AF-A0A2R6NM39-F1
#
_cell.length_a   1.000
_cell.length_b   1.000
_cell.length_c   1.000
_cell.angle_alpha   90.00
_cell.angle_beta   90.00
_cell.angle_gamma   90.00
#
_symmetry.space_group_name_H-M   'P 1'
#
loop_
_entity.id
_entity.type
_entity.pdbx_description
1 polymer ?
#
loop_
_entity_poly.entity_id
_entity_poly.type
_entity_poly.pdbx_seq_one_letter_code
_entity_poly.pdbx_strand_id
1 'polypeptide(L)'
;MAATYLAYYFVLDPVAAALYAPQSALTLLTATAFSSRPDALSVAGALHGVSWIAQFLGHGLAERRAPALLDNLLGAVVLAPFFVHLELLFGLGYRPDLHHDVQNGVGMEIAKIRKAEGDKKRAKTKDL
;
A
#
# COMPACT_ATOMS: atom_id res chain seq x y z
N MET A 1 -14.48 11.79 -1.12
CA MET A 1 -13.45 10.74 -1.01
C MET A 1 -13.22 10.28 0.43
N ALA A 2 -12.86 11.15 1.37
CA ALA A 2 -12.55 10.74 2.76
C ALA A 2 -13.66 9.89 3.42
N ALA A 3 -14.92 10.33 3.35
CA ALA A 3 -16.05 9.56 3.89
C ALA A 3 -16.22 8.18 3.25
N THR A 4 -16.01 8.08 1.94
CA THR A 4 -16.08 6.80 1.20
C THR A 4 -14.98 5.84 1.62
N TYR A 5 -13.76 6.35 1.81
CA TYR A 5 -12.62 5.56 2.30
C TYR A 5 -12.87 5.08 3.73
N LEU A 6 -13.34 5.96 4.63
CA LEU A 6 -13.69 5.58 5.99
C LEU A 6 -14.78 4.52 6.02
N ALA A 7 -15.87 4.69 5.25
CA ALA A 7 -16.93 3.69 5.17
C ALA A 7 -16.39 2.32 4.72
N TYR A 8 -15.54 2.30 3.70
CA TYR A 8 -14.88 1.07 3.26
C TYR A 8 -14.00 0.45 4.37
N TYR A 9 -13.21 1.25 5.08
CA TYR A 9 -12.37 0.75 6.17
C TYR A 9 -13.19 0.23 7.35
N PHE A 10 -14.33 0.86 7.68
CA PHE A 10 -15.25 0.37 8.70
C PHE A 10 -15.86 -0.99 8.34
N VAL A 11 -16.06 -1.27 7.06
CA VAL A 11 -16.50 -2.61 6.60
C VAL A 11 -15.38 -3.66 6.82
N LEU A 12 -14.11 -3.27 6.68
CA LEU A 12 -12.97 -4.19 6.85
C LEU A 12 -12.65 -4.46 8.33
N ASP A 13 -12.42 -3.39 9.10
CA ASP A 13 -12.10 -3.48 10.53
C ASP A 13 -12.58 -2.21 11.24
N PRO A 14 -13.71 -2.27 11.98
CA PRO A 14 -14.27 -1.11 12.66
C PRO A 14 -13.34 -0.44 13.68
N VAL A 15 -12.51 -1.23 14.38
CA VAL A 15 -11.64 -0.69 15.44
C VAL A 15 -10.45 0.01 14.81
N ALA A 16 -9.78 -0.63 13.85
CA ALA A 16 -8.69 0.01 13.13
C ALA A 16 -9.17 1.22 12.31
N ALA A 17 -10.38 1.17 11.73
CA ALA A 17 -10.98 2.32 11.05
C ALA A 17 -11.26 3.49 11.99
N ALA A 18 -11.74 3.22 13.21
CA ALA A 18 -11.92 4.26 14.22
C ALA A 18 -10.57 4.90 14.64
N LEU A 19 -9.50 4.10 14.76
CA LEU A 19 -8.15 4.60 15.03
C LEU A 19 -7.54 5.37 13.84
N TYR A 20 -7.96 5.05 12.62
CA TYR A 20 -7.57 5.77 11.41
C TYR A 20 -8.33 7.10 11.23
N ALA A 21 -9.53 7.23 11.77
CA ALA A 21 -10.37 8.41 11.57
C ALA A 21 -9.70 9.75 11.96
N PRO A 22 -8.97 9.87 13.11
CA PRO A 22 -8.20 11.08 13.42
C PRO A 22 -7.14 11.40 12.37
N GLN A 23 -6.41 10.40 11.88
CA GLN A 23 -5.43 10.57 10.82
C GLN A 23 -6.09 11.07 9.53
N SER A 24 -7.22 10.46 9.12
CA SER A 24 -7.99 10.87 7.95
C SER A 24 -8.53 12.31 8.08
N ALA A 25 -9.06 12.66 9.25
CA ALA A 25 -9.56 14.00 9.53
C ALA A 25 -8.44 15.04 9.46
N LEU A 26 -7.27 14.75 10.05
CA LEU A 26 -6.11 15.63 9.99
C LEU A 26 -5.63 15.86 8.55
N THR A 27 -5.54 14.79 7.74
CA THR A 27 -5.17 14.90 6.33
C THR A 27 -6.19 15.74 5.55
N LEU A 28 -7.49 15.53 5.78
CA LEU A 28 -8.54 16.31 5.11
C LEU A 28 -8.45 17.79 5.49
N LEU A 29 -8.38 18.10 6.79
CA LEU A 29 -8.35 19.48 7.28
C LEU A 29 -7.10 20.23 6.79
N THR A 30 -5.93 19.59 6.83
CA THR A 30 -4.69 20.21 6.34
C THR A 30 -4.71 20.38 4.81
N ALA A 31 -5.23 19.42 4.06
CA ALA A 31 -5.40 19.56 2.60
C ALA A 31 -6.39 20.68 2.25
N THR A 32 -7.50 20.79 2.97
CA THR A 32 -8.47 21.89 2.78
C THR A 32 -7.84 23.24 3.09
N ALA A 33 -7.14 23.37 4.21
CA ALA A 33 -6.44 24.60 4.57
C ALA A 33 -5.34 24.96 3.54
N PHE A 34 -4.62 23.97 3.02
CA PHE A 34 -3.59 24.18 2.01
C PHE A 34 -4.17 24.61 0.65
N SER A 35 -5.35 24.09 0.31
CA SER A 35 -5.99 24.33 -1.00
C SER A 35 -6.35 25.79 -1.29
N SER A 36 -6.46 26.65 -0.26
CA SER A 36 -6.76 28.07 -0.43
C SER A 36 -5.56 28.90 -0.89
N ARG A 37 -4.36 28.33 -0.99
CA ARG A 37 -3.17 29.05 -1.43
C ARG A 37 -3.16 29.23 -2.96
N PRO A 38 -2.68 30.38 -3.49
CA PRO A 38 -2.57 30.61 -4.93
C PRO A 38 -1.67 29.59 -5.66
N ASP A 39 -0.67 29.05 -4.97
CA ASP A 39 0.32 28.09 -5.47
C ASP A 39 -0.03 26.62 -5.15
N ALA A 40 -1.20 26.36 -4.55
CA ALA A 40 -1.53 25.05 -3.99
C ALA A 40 -1.43 23.92 -5.01
N LEU A 41 -1.98 24.11 -6.23
CA LEU A 41 -1.95 23.09 -7.28
C LEU A 41 -0.54 22.81 -7.78
N SER A 42 0.30 23.84 -7.95
CA SER A 42 1.67 23.68 -8.41
C SER A 42 2.50 22.91 -7.40
N VAL A 43 2.41 23.28 -6.11
CA VAL A 43 3.14 22.60 -5.03
C VAL A 43 2.62 21.18 -4.84
N ALA A 44 1.30 20.97 -4.82
CA ALA A 44 0.70 19.65 -4.68
C ALA A 44 1.06 18.73 -5.86
N GLY A 45 1.04 19.26 -7.09
CA GLY A 45 1.43 18.52 -8.29
C GLY A 45 2.91 18.11 -8.28
N ALA A 46 3.81 19.02 -7.89
CA ALA A 46 5.23 18.72 -7.75
C ALA A 46 5.46 17.64 -6.67
N LEU A 47 4.85 17.79 -5.50
CA LEU A 47 4.96 16.81 -4.41
C LEU A 47 4.40 15.44 -4.82
N HIS A 48 3.26 15.44 -5.52
CA HIS A 48 2.64 14.23 -6.05
C HIS A 48 3.58 13.52 -7.03
N GLY A 49 4.13 14.23 -8.01
CA GLY A 49 5.06 13.68 -8.99
C GLY A 49 6.32 13.10 -8.34
N VAL A 50 6.94 13.84 -7.41
CA VAL A 50 8.12 13.35 -6.67
C VAL A 50 7.78 12.09 -5.85
N SER A 51 6.63 12.07 -5.18
CA SER A 51 6.18 10.92 -4.38
C SER A 51 5.94 9.69 -5.24
N TRP A 52 5.40 9.85 -6.45
CA TRP A 52 5.22 8.76 -7.42
C TRP A 52 6.55 8.22 -7.94
N ILE A 53 7.48 9.11 -8.28
CA ILE A 53 8.83 8.70 -8.70
C ILE A 53 9.49 7.90 -7.57
N ALA A 54 9.41 8.38 -6.32
CA ALA A 54 9.96 7.68 -5.17
C ALA A 54 9.33 6.29 -4.98
N GLN A 55 8.00 6.15 -5.13
CA GLN A 55 7.32 4.85 -5.06
C GLN A 55 7.79 3.88 -6.14
N PHE A 56 7.86 4.31 -7.41
CA PHE A 56 8.31 3.46 -8.49
C PHE A 56 9.80 3.08 -8.36
N LEU A 57 10.65 3.99 -7.91
CA LEU A 57 12.05 3.69 -7.61
C LEU A 57 12.17 2.71 -6.46
N GLY A 58 11.37 2.84 -5.41
CA GLY A 58 11.34 1.89 -4.29
C GLY A 58 11.01 0.48 -4.75
N HIS A 59 9.90 0.31 -5.48
CA HIS A 59 9.50 -1.01 -5.99
C HIS A 59 10.49 -1.58 -7.01
N GLY A 60 11.00 -0.75 -7.93
CA GLY A 60 11.90 -1.18 -8.99
C GLY A 60 13.32 -1.51 -8.50
N LEU A 61 13.90 -0.67 -7.63
CA LEU A 61 15.28 -0.81 -7.17
C LEU A 61 15.41 -1.66 -5.91
N ALA A 62 14.57 -1.41 -4.90
CA ALA A 62 14.69 -2.09 -3.61
C ALA A 62 13.99 -3.47 -3.63
N GLU A 63 12.79 -3.54 -4.20
CA GLU A 63 12.00 -4.78 -4.19
C GLU A 63 12.19 -5.64 -5.45
N ARG A 64 12.73 -5.05 -6.53
CA ARG A 64 12.88 -5.66 -7.87
C ARG A 64 11.57 -6.31 -8.37
N ARG A 65 10.43 -5.72 -8.02
CA ARG A 65 9.09 -6.23 -8.35
C ARG A 65 8.30 -5.17 -9.12
N ALA A 66 7.36 -5.64 -9.94
CA ALA A 66 6.37 -4.77 -10.55
C ALA A 66 5.52 -4.11 -9.45
N PRO A 67 5.16 -2.82 -9.61
CA PRO A 67 4.31 -2.15 -8.65
C PRO A 67 2.91 -2.78 -8.66
N ALA A 68 2.32 -2.97 -7.47
CA ALA A 68 1.02 -3.61 -7.28
C ALA A 68 -0.14 -2.93 -8.05
N LEU A 69 0.06 -1.68 -8.47
CA LEU A 69 -0.86 -0.94 -9.34
C LEU A 69 -1.13 -1.63 -10.68
N LEU A 70 -0.17 -2.41 -11.19
CA LEU A 70 -0.31 -3.13 -12.45
C LEU A 70 -1.19 -4.39 -12.33
N ASP A 71 -1.28 -4.96 -11.12
CA ASP A 71 -1.95 -6.24 -10.88
C ASP A 71 -3.27 -6.09 -10.09
N ASN A 72 -3.36 -5.09 -9.20
CA ASN A 72 -4.53 -4.83 -8.37
C ASN A 72 -4.67 -3.32 -8.10
N LEU A 73 -5.09 -2.56 -9.11
CA LEU A 73 -5.24 -1.10 -9.05
C LEU A 73 -6.14 -0.65 -7.89
N LEU A 74 -7.28 -1.33 -7.69
CA LEU A 74 -8.24 -0.94 -6.66
C LEU A 74 -7.69 -1.18 -5.25
N GLY A 75 -7.03 -2.31 -5.01
CA GLY A 75 -6.32 -2.55 -3.76
C GLY A 75 -5.17 -1.57 -3.53
N ALA A 76 -4.38 -1.30 -4.57
CA ALA A 76 -3.23 -0.40 -4.48
C ALA A 76 -3.63 1.07 -4.21
N VAL A 77 -4.79 1.53 -4.70
CA VAL A 77 -5.22 2.93 -4.52
C VAL A 77 -6.14 3.11 -3.31
N VAL A 78 -6.99 2.13 -3.00
CA VAL A 78 -7.98 2.24 -1.93
C VAL A 78 -7.47 1.63 -0.63
N LEU A 79 -6.87 0.44 -0.68
CA LEU A 79 -6.47 -0.28 0.53
C LEU A 79 -5.10 0.13 1.05
N ALA A 80 -4.18 0.59 0.19
CA ALA A 80 -2.79 0.85 0.58
C ALA A 80 -2.62 1.78 1.80
N PRO A 81 -3.34 2.92 1.93
CA PRO A 81 -3.21 3.77 3.12
C PRO A 81 -3.63 3.06 4.41
N PHE A 82 -4.65 2.20 4.33
CA PHE A 82 -5.11 1.42 5.48
C PHE A 82 -4.21 0.25 5.80
N PHE A 83 -3.61 -0.39 4.78
CA PHE A 83 -2.59 -1.41 4.96
C PHE A 83 -1.39 -0.87 5.76
N VAL A 84 -0.88 0.31 5.41
CA VAL A 84 0.22 0.94 6.17
C VAL A 84 -0.21 1.25 7.61
N HIS A 85 -1.45 1.72 7.82
CA HIS A 85 -1.97 1.96 9.17
C HIS A 85 -2.09 0.66 9.98
N LEU A 86 -2.60 -0.42 9.38
CA LEU A 86 -2.71 -1.73 10.00
C LEU A 86 -1.34 -2.30 10.37
N GLU A 87 -0.33 -2.16 9.53
CA GLU A 87 1.04 -2.62 9.82
C GLU A 87 1.63 -1.93 11.06
N LEU A 88 1.37 -0.63 11.22
CA LEU A 88 1.74 0.09 12.44
C LEU A 88 1.01 -0.46 13.67
N LEU A 89 -0.30 -0.70 13.57
CA LEU A 89 -1.08 -1.30 14.66
C LEU A 89 -0.61 -2.72 14.99
N PHE A 90 -0.29 -3.53 13.98
CA PHE A 90 0.27 -4.87 14.14
C PHE A 90 1.60 -4.83 14.87
N GLY A 91 2.47 -3.86 14.56
CA GLY A 91 3.70 -3.59 15.30
C GLY A 91 3.48 -3.23 16.78
N LEU A 92 2.30 -2.69 17.12
CA LEU A 92 1.87 -2.42 18.51
C LEU A 92 1.13 -3.60 19.16
N GLY A 93 1.02 -4.75 18.49
CA GLY A 93 0.35 -5.95 19.00
C GLY A 93 -1.14 -6.04 18.71
N TYR A 94 -1.69 -5.19 17.85
CA TYR A 94 -3.08 -5.31 17.40
C TYR A 94 -3.27 -6.58 16.55
N ARG A 95 -4.33 -7.36 16.82
CA ARG A 95 -4.72 -8.59 16.06
C ARG A 95 -3.53 -9.47 15.62
N PRO A 96 -2.77 -10.06 16.55
CA PRO A 96 -1.58 -10.85 16.23
C PRO A 96 -1.88 -12.06 15.32
N ASP A 97 -3.05 -12.68 15.48
CA ASP A 97 -3.46 -13.81 14.62
C ASP A 97 -3.65 -13.39 13.17
N LEU A 98 -4.33 -12.25 12.94
CA LEU A 98 -4.50 -11.69 11.60
C LEU A 98 -3.15 -11.31 10.97
N HIS A 99 -2.26 -10.71 11.76
CA HIS A 99 -0.93 -10.35 11.30
C HIS A 99 -0.14 -11.61 10.87
N HIS A 100 -0.19 -12.66 11.67
CA HIS A 100 0.44 -13.95 11.36
C HIS A 100 -0.15 -14.58 10.09
N ASP A 101 -1.47 -14.56 9.92
CA ASP A 101 -2.13 -15.09 8.72
C ASP A 101 -1.74 -14.33 7.45
N VAL A 102 -1.68 -12.99 7.53
CA VAL A 102 -1.22 -12.14 6.42
C VAL A 102 0.24 -12.46 6.07
N GLN A 103 1.13 -12.55 7.06
CA GLN A 103 2.54 -12.90 6.84
C GLN A 103 2.72 -14.28 6.21
N ASN A 104 1.95 -15.27 6.67
CA ASN A 104 1.97 -16.61 6.10
C ASN A 104 1.51 -16.61 4.63
N GLY A 105 0.42 -15.91 4.32
CA GLY A 105 -0.06 -15.75 2.94
C GLY A 105 1.00 -15.13 2.04
N VAL A 106 1.65 -14.05 2.48
CA VAL A 106 2.76 -13.41 1.76
C VAL A 106 3.92 -14.39 1.56
N GLY A 107 4.31 -15.13 2.61
CA GLY A 107 5.37 -16.14 2.55
C GLY A 107 5.10 -17.24 1.52
N MET A 108 3.85 -17.74 1.47
CA MET A 108 3.42 -18.73 0.49
C MET A 108 3.50 -18.20 -0.94
N GLU A 109 3.06 -16.97 -1.19
CA GLU A 109 3.15 -16.35 -2.52
C GLU A 109 4.60 -16.12 -2.96
N ILE A 110 5.47 -15.67 -2.04
CA ILE A 110 6.91 -15.53 -2.33
C ILE A 110 7.52 -16.89 -2.69
N ALA A 111 7.17 -17.96 -1.99
CA ALA A 111 7.66 -19.30 -2.28
C ALA A 111 7.21 -19.79 -3.67
N LYS A 112 5.94 -19.56 -4.04
CA LYS A 112 5.41 -19.88 -5.38
C LYS A 112 6.17 -19.16 -6.49
N ILE A 113 6.40 -17.85 -6.34
CA ILE A 113 7.14 -17.03 -7.32
C ILE A 113 8.57 -17.58 -7.49
N ARG A 114 9.29 -17.80 -6.38
CA ARG A 114 10.66 -18.34 -6.42
C ARG A 114 10.75 -19.71 -7.07
N LYS A 115 9.78 -20.59 -6.82
CA LYS A 115 9.70 -21.90 -7.47
C LYS A 115 9.51 -21.75 -8.98
N ALA A 116 8.55 -20.93 -9.41
CA ALA A 116 8.28 -20.69 -10.83
C ALA A 116 9.48 -20.10 -11.57
N GLU A 117 10.23 -19.17 -10.96
CA GLU A 117 11.48 -18.63 -11.51
C GLU A 117 12.57 -19.71 -11.63
N GLY A 118 12.72 -20.55 -10.61
CA GLY A 118 13.67 -21.66 -10.61
C GLY A 118 13.38 -22.69 -11.71
N ASP A 119 12.11 -23.05 -11.91
CA ASP A 119 11.68 -24.00 -12.94
C ASP A 119 11.91 -23.43 -14.35
N LYS A 120 11.59 -22.14 -14.58
CA LYS A 120 11.89 -21.43 -15.83
C LYS A 120 13.39 -21.44 -16.14
N LYS A 121 14.23 -21.18 -15.14
CA LYS A 121 15.70 -21.20 -15.31
C LYS A 121 16.20 -22.59 -15.69
N ARG A 122 15.70 -23.65 -15.03
CA ARG A 122 16.06 -25.05 -15.32
C ARG A 122 15.64 -25.49 -16.72
N ALA A 123 14.45 -25.09 -17.17
CA ALA A 123 13.99 -25.38 -18.53
C ALA A 123 14.92 -24.74 -19.58
N LYS A 124 15.24 -23.45 -19.41
CA LYS A 124 16.15 -22.72 -20.32
C LYS A 124 17.56 -23.30 -20.40
N THR A 125 18.05 -23.95 -19.34
CA THR A 125 19.34 -24.65 -19.34
C THR A 125 19.30 -26.02 -20.02
N LYS A 126 18.13 -26.67 -20.13
CA LYS A 126 17.98 -27.95 -20.83
C LYS A 126 17.86 -27.80 -22.36
N ASP A 127 17.47 -26.61 -22.82
CA ASP A 127 17.32 -26.29 -24.25
C ASP A 127 18.61 -25.72 -24.89
N LEU A 128 19.71 -25.63 -24.13
CA LEU A 128 21.06 -25.24 -24.56
C LEU A 128 21.98 -26.45 -24.61
#